data_AF-A0A9D5EH78-F1
#
_entry.id   AF-A0A9D5EH78-F1
#
_cell.length_a   1.000
_cell.length_b   1.000
_cell.length_c   1.000
_cell.angle_alpha   90.00
_cell.angle_beta   90.00
_cell.angle_gamma   90.00
#
_symmetry.space_group_name_H-M   'P 1'
#
loop_
_entity.id
_entity.type
_entity.pdbx_description
1 polymer ?
#
loop_
_entity_poly.entity_id
_entity_poly.type
_entity_poly.pdbx_seq_one_letter_code
_entity_poly.pdbx_strand_id
1 'polypeptide(L)'
;MTTISAEKEDAPGQAPGGAATLIRVMPAIILAAAIIGVIAVLATVNQAQGGRDWYRGLAGGSGLYRTDTLFARLLPFVAGAALSVALLERGRQRKETLATGDTLRRHEWSEVAVHWLNALGVILCLITAMWLLRWFGRPFSLETTYILHFAGAGMIVAAVTHHIVYERVGGGTGLIPRRRADVKNALAEVVGYTGVYRGSRGVFGIQLPVAVRRPAQRVLRRLKLVPDPSGKYLATEKVLSYTVWTLLLGVIVITGVIKTLNYLFSIPGGLLQWTTFLHDQATIFFVVFLGIHVGALVLVPRNWPLLKSMFTTRISRAYARDHLPLWVPEEDGSEGGQSSTP
;
A
#
# COMPACT_ATOMS: atom_id res chain seq x y z
N MET A 1 28.53 47.14 53.45
CA MET A 1 28.48 45.78 52.91
C MET A 1 27.07 45.54 52.41
N THR A 2 26.89 45.69 51.11
CA THR A 2 25.60 45.79 50.43
C THR A 2 25.15 44.40 50.00
N THR A 3 23.96 43.99 50.43
CA THR A 3 23.33 42.71 50.11
C THR A 3 22.96 42.64 48.63
N ILE A 4 23.54 41.69 47.89
CA ILE A 4 23.16 41.36 46.52
C ILE A 4 22.00 40.36 46.60
N SER A 5 20.82 40.79 46.15
CA SER A 5 19.64 39.95 45.98
C SER A 5 19.84 38.98 44.82
N ALA A 6 19.56 37.70 45.07
CA ALA A 6 19.52 36.67 44.04
C ALA A 6 18.33 36.89 43.11
N GLU A 7 18.63 37.21 41.85
CA GLU A 7 17.67 37.27 40.77
C GLU A 7 17.25 35.85 40.40
N LYS A 8 15.94 35.62 40.39
CA LYS A 8 15.30 34.35 40.08
C LYS A 8 15.40 34.13 38.58
N GLU A 9 16.19 33.15 38.14
CA GLU A 9 16.23 32.73 36.73
C GLU A 9 14.85 32.23 36.30
N ASP A 10 14.22 32.99 35.40
CA ASP A 10 13.00 32.59 34.71
C ASP A 10 13.27 31.39 33.80
N ALA A 11 12.40 30.39 33.90
CA ALA A 11 12.43 29.17 33.10
C ALA A 11 12.38 29.46 31.58
N PRO A 12 13.03 28.64 30.74
CA PRO A 12 13.07 28.86 29.30
C PRO A 12 11.67 28.82 28.69
N GLY A 13 11.33 29.90 28.00
CA GLY A 13 10.03 30.19 27.42
C GLY A 13 9.47 29.07 26.55
N GLN A 14 8.22 28.69 26.83
CA GLN A 14 7.36 27.98 25.89
C GLN A 14 7.16 28.85 24.65
N ALA A 15 7.59 28.35 23.50
CA ALA A 15 7.30 28.96 22.20
C ALA A 15 5.77 29.11 21.99
N PRO A 16 5.30 30.15 21.26
CA PRO A 16 3.88 30.50 21.16
C PRO A 16 3.06 29.39 20.48
N GLY A 17 2.02 28.92 21.17
CA GLY A 17 1.20 27.75 20.84
C GLY A 17 0.35 27.83 19.55
N GLY A 18 0.42 28.91 18.77
CA GLY A 18 -0.40 29.09 17.56
C GLY A 18 -0.04 28.13 16.42
N ALA A 19 1.24 28.04 16.06
CA ALA A 19 1.69 27.17 14.97
C ALA A 19 1.53 25.67 15.29
N ALA A 20 1.78 25.28 16.55
CA ALA A 20 1.58 23.92 17.01
C ALA A 20 0.09 23.52 17.02
N THR A 21 -0.81 24.46 17.33
CA THR A 21 -2.26 24.24 17.28
C THR A 21 -2.73 24.12 15.84
N LEU A 22 -2.24 24.99 14.93
CA LEU A 22 -2.60 24.97 13.51
C LEU A 22 -2.22 23.62 12.86
N ILE A 23 -1.02 23.11 13.11
CA ILE A 23 -0.57 21.81 12.58
C ILE A 23 -1.45 20.66 13.08
N ARG A 24 -1.94 20.72 14.33
CA ARG A 24 -2.82 19.68 14.91
C ARG A 24 -4.21 19.68 14.28
N VAL A 25 -4.78 20.84 13.97
CA VAL A 25 -6.14 20.95 13.40
C VAL A 25 -6.17 20.88 11.87
N MET A 26 -5.04 21.13 11.21
CA MET A 26 -4.94 21.15 9.74
C MET A 26 -5.52 19.91 9.06
N PRO A 27 -5.28 18.66 9.51
CA PRO A 27 -5.92 17.50 8.89
C PRO A 27 -7.45 17.52 8.95
N ALA A 28 -8.03 17.99 10.05
CA ALA A 28 -9.49 18.11 10.19
C ALA A 28 -10.05 19.20 9.26
N ILE A 29 -9.33 20.31 9.10
CA ILE A 29 -9.70 21.38 8.15
C ILE A 29 -9.67 20.87 6.72
N ILE A 30 -8.60 20.15 6.32
CA ILE A 30 -8.48 19.58 4.97
C ILE A 30 -9.60 18.56 4.73
N LEU A 31 -9.95 17.74 5.72
CA LEU A 31 -11.08 16.80 5.62
C LEU A 31 -12.41 17.53 5.41
N ALA A 32 -12.68 18.57 6.19
CA ALA A 32 -13.90 19.37 6.04
C ALA A 32 -13.96 20.04 4.66
N ALA A 33 -12.86 20.62 4.19
CA ALA A 33 -12.76 21.20 2.86
C ALA A 33 -12.98 20.15 1.76
N ALA A 34 -12.46 18.93 1.93
CA ALA A 34 -12.69 17.83 1.00
C ALA A 34 -14.17 17.44 0.93
N ILE A 35 -14.84 17.31 2.08
CA ILE A 35 -16.28 16.99 2.15
C ILE A 35 -17.12 18.10 1.50
N ILE A 36 -16.85 19.36 1.83
CA ILE A 36 -17.52 20.52 1.22
C ILE A 36 -17.31 20.51 -0.29
N GLY A 37 -16.08 20.24 -0.75
CA GLY A 37 -15.76 20.12 -2.16
C GLY A 37 -16.53 19.01 -2.88
N VAL A 38 -16.66 17.83 -2.26
CA VAL A 38 -17.50 16.74 -2.80
C VAL A 38 -18.96 17.20 -2.93
N ILE A 39 -19.53 17.79 -1.87
CA ILE A 39 -20.91 18.29 -1.88
C ILE A 39 -21.11 19.33 -2.98
N ALA A 40 -20.19 20.30 -3.08
CA ALA A 40 -20.24 21.33 -4.09
C ALA A 40 -20.16 20.75 -5.51
N VAL A 41 -19.26 19.81 -5.77
CA VAL A 41 -19.15 19.13 -7.07
C VAL A 41 -20.43 18.37 -7.40
N LEU A 42 -20.97 17.60 -6.45
CA LEU A 42 -22.23 16.86 -6.64
C LEU A 42 -23.41 17.79 -6.93
N ALA A 43 -23.49 18.96 -6.30
CA ALA A 43 -24.52 19.96 -6.57
C ALA A 43 -24.45 20.52 -8.00
N THR A 44 -23.27 20.53 -8.63
CA THR A 44 -23.09 20.99 -10.03
C THR A 44 -23.45 19.93 -11.08
N VAL A 45 -23.70 18.67 -10.70
CA VAL A 45 -23.94 17.56 -11.64
C VAL A 45 -25.13 17.82 -12.55
N ASN A 46 -26.20 18.43 -12.01
CA ASN A 46 -27.41 18.76 -12.76
C ASN A 46 -27.26 20.07 -13.57
N GLN A 47 -26.35 20.97 -13.17
CA GLN A 47 -26.08 22.22 -13.87
C GLN A 47 -25.15 22.02 -15.08
N ALA A 48 -24.38 20.93 -15.10
CA ALA A 48 -23.50 20.56 -16.21
C ALA A 48 -24.26 20.11 -17.48
N GLN A 49 -25.60 20.13 -17.48
CA GLN A 49 -26.43 19.89 -18.67
C GLN A 49 -26.16 20.90 -19.80
N GLY A 50 -25.57 22.07 -19.50
CA GLY A 50 -25.40 23.17 -20.46
C GLY A 50 -24.00 23.51 -20.95
N GLY A 51 -22.96 22.68 -20.81
CA GLY A 51 -21.59 23.18 -21.11
C GLY A 51 -20.52 22.17 -21.50
N ARG A 52 -20.28 22.04 -22.81
CA ARG A 52 -19.04 22.34 -23.57
C ARG A 52 -18.96 21.47 -24.84
N ASP A 53 -19.23 22.09 -25.99
CA ASP A 53 -19.18 21.51 -27.35
C ASP A 53 -17.75 21.33 -27.90
N TRP A 54 -16.83 20.75 -27.13
CA TRP A 54 -15.45 20.61 -27.57
C TRP A 54 -15.24 19.36 -28.42
N TYR A 55 -15.66 19.43 -29.69
CA TYR A 55 -14.77 19.48 -30.86
C TYR A 55 -15.50 19.27 -32.19
N ARG A 56 -16.73 18.73 -32.23
CA ARG A 56 -17.53 18.52 -33.46
C ARG A 56 -19.06 18.46 -33.25
N GLY A 57 -19.61 19.30 -32.37
CA GLY A 57 -21.04 19.63 -32.38
C GLY A 57 -22.04 18.48 -32.17
N LEU A 58 -21.85 17.62 -31.16
CA LEU A 58 -22.90 16.83 -30.45
C LEU A 58 -22.27 15.84 -29.43
N ALA A 59 -21.42 16.32 -28.52
CA ALA A 59 -20.88 15.48 -27.43
C ALA A 59 -20.71 16.20 -26.09
N GLY A 60 -21.31 17.38 -25.91
CA GLY A 60 -21.64 17.90 -24.59
C GLY A 60 -23.05 17.42 -24.24
N GLY A 61 -23.20 16.51 -23.26
CA GLY A 61 -24.52 16.15 -22.73
C GLY A 61 -24.87 14.65 -22.64
N SER A 62 -24.00 13.73 -23.07
CA SER A 62 -24.24 12.29 -22.81
C SER A 62 -24.05 11.98 -21.31
N GLY A 63 -24.81 10.99 -20.79
CA GLY A 63 -24.69 10.54 -19.40
C GLY A 63 -23.26 10.08 -19.04
N LEU A 64 -22.58 9.45 -20.00
CA LEU A 64 -21.18 9.04 -19.88
C LEU A 64 -20.24 10.24 -19.70
N TYR A 65 -20.27 11.25 -20.59
CA TYR A 65 -19.39 12.42 -20.48
C TYR A 65 -19.61 13.18 -19.15
N ARG A 66 -20.87 13.28 -18.71
CA ARG A 66 -21.21 13.87 -17.40
C ARG A 66 -20.59 13.08 -16.25
N THR A 67 -20.68 11.75 -16.30
CA THR A 67 -20.08 10.85 -15.30
C THR A 67 -18.56 10.98 -15.27
N ASP A 68 -17.93 11.01 -16.43
CA ASP A 68 -16.47 11.13 -16.58
C ASP A 68 -15.97 12.47 -16.02
N THR A 69 -16.65 13.57 -16.37
CA THR A 69 -16.36 14.92 -15.87
C THR A 69 -16.58 15.02 -14.36
N LEU A 70 -17.64 14.39 -13.84
CA LEU A 70 -17.93 14.35 -12.42
C LEU A 70 -16.81 13.66 -11.65
N PHE A 71 -16.40 12.46 -12.07
CA PHE A 71 -15.30 11.74 -11.44
C PHE A 71 -14.01 12.55 -11.44
N ALA A 72 -13.68 13.18 -12.57
CA ALA A 72 -12.49 14.04 -12.68
C ALA A 72 -12.48 15.18 -11.66
N ARG A 73 -13.65 15.78 -11.38
CA ARG A 73 -13.79 16.86 -10.39
C ARG A 73 -13.76 16.34 -8.94
N LEU A 74 -14.24 15.12 -8.69
CA LEU A 74 -14.24 14.52 -7.36
C LEU A 74 -12.86 14.02 -6.92
N LEU A 75 -12.03 13.60 -7.88
CA LEU A 75 -10.71 13.02 -7.65
C LEU A 75 -9.82 13.78 -6.64
N PRO A 76 -9.60 15.11 -6.74
CA PRO A 76 -8.77 15.84 -5.77
C PRO A 76 -9.35 15.80 -4.34
N PHE A 77 -10.67 15.76 -4.20
CA PHE A 77 -11.32 15.70 -2.89
C PHE A 77 -11.23 14.30 -2.28
N VAL A 78 -11.30 13.25 -3.09
CA VAL A 78 -11.03 11.87 -2.64
C VAL A 78 -9.60 11.75 -2.11
N ALA A 79 -8.62 12.27 -2.85
CA ALA A 79 -7.22 12.28 -2.42
C ALA A 79 -7.03 13.14 -1.15
N GLY A 80 -7.63 14.33 -1.10
CA GLY A 80 -7.58 15.22 0.06
C GLY A 80 -8.16 14.60 1.33
N ALA A 81 -9.32 13.93 1.23
CA ALA A 81 -9.93 13.22 2.35
C ALA A 81 -9.04 12.07 2.85
N ALA A 82 -8.50 11.25 1.94
CA ALA A 82 -7.62 10.14 2.30
C ALA A 82 -6.31 10.60 2.97
N LEU A 83 -5.72 11.69 2.47
CA LEU A 83 -4.57 12.35 3.07
C LEU A 83 -4.87 12.79 4.50
N SER A 84 -6.01 13.46 4.73
CA SER A 84 -6.41 13.91 6.05
C SER A 84 -6.60 12.78 7.03
N VAL A 85 -7.27 11.70 6.60
CA VAL A 85 -7.47 10.50 7.42
C VAL A 85 -6.12 9.89 7.82
N ALA A 86 -5.17 9.74 6.89
CA ALA A 86 -3.85 9.22 7.18
C ALA A 86 -3.09 10.05 8.24
N LEU A 87 -3.17 11.38 8.14
CA LEU A 87 -2.55 12.29 9.12
C LEU A 87 -3.20 12.19 10.50
N LEU A 88 -4.54 12.12 10.56
CA LEU A 88 -5.29 11.99 11.81
C LEU A 88 -5.00 10.66 12.52
N GLU A 89 -4.96 9.56 11.78
CA GLU A 89 -4.63 8.23 12.31
C GLU A 89 -3.21 8.20 12.87
N ARG A 90 -2.24 8.74 12.12
CA ARG A 90 -0.85 8.73 12.56
C ARG A 90 -0.62 9.55 13.83
N GLY A 91 -1.34 10.65 14.00
CA GLY A 91 -1.32 11.44 15.23
C GLY A 91 -1.76 10.66 16.48
N ARG A 92 -2.58 9.61 16.33
CA ARG A 92 -3.13 8.80 17.44
C ARG A 92 -2.24 7.60 17.81
N GLN A 93 -1.46 7.06 16.87
CA GLN A 93 -0.79 5.75 17.01
C GLN A 93 0.57 5.74 17.72
N ARG A 94 1.02 6.83 18.36
CA ARG A 94 2.34 6.85 19.03
C ARG A 94 2.40 6.03 20.33
N LYS A 95 1.33 5.33 20.71
CA LYS A 95 1.23 4.56 21.97
C LYS A 95 0.52 3.22 21.71
N GLU A 96 1.26 2.15 21.42
CA GLU A 96 0.79 0.80 21.78
C GLU A 96 1.87 -0.28 21.71
N THR A 97 1.78 -1.18 22.69
CA THR A 97 2.76 -2.18 23.14
C THR A 97 2.83 -3.40 22.20
N LEU A 98 4.04 -3.78 21.79
CA LEU A 98 4.32 -4.75 20.72
C LEU A 98 4.13 -6.24 21.08
N ALA A 99 3.83 -6.59 22.33
CA ALA A 99 3.79 -7.99 22.74
C ALA A 99 2.64 -8.26 23.72
N THR A 100 1.74 -9.17 23.34
CA THR A 100 0.78 -9.81 24.25
C THR A 100 0.98 -11.32 24.10
N GLY A 101 1.70 -11.94 25.04
CA GLY A 101 1.89 -13.39 25.13
C GLY A 101 2.43 -14.07 23.84
N ASP A 102 1.70 -15.11 23.39
CA ASP A 102 2.04 -16.00 22.27
C ASP A 102 1.85 -15.42 20.86
N THR A 103 1.34 -14.19 20.73
CA THR A 103 1.11 -13.55 19.43
C THR A 103 1.79 -12.19 19.34
N LEU A 104 2.24 -11.84 18.13
CA LEU A 104 2.84 -10.57 17.80
C LEU A 104 1.94 -9.82 16.82
N ARG A 105 1.75 -8.53 17.06
CA ARG A 105 1.05 -7.65 16.12
C ARG A 105 1.97 -7.35 14.94
N ARG A 106 1.60 -7.82 13.75
CA ARG A 106 2.37 -7.61 12.52
C ARG A 106 1.94 -6.33 11.82
N HIS A 107 0.64 -6.07 11.78
CA HIS A 107 0.02 -4.95 11.09
C HIS A 107 -0.82 -4.09 12.02
N GLU A 108 -0.95 -2.82 11.68
CA GLU A 108 -2.00 -1.98 12.22
C GLU A 108 -3.34 -2.31 11.55
N TRP A 109 -4.45 -2.05 12.24
CA TRP A 109 -5.78 -2.25 11.65
C TRP A 109 -6.03 -1.32 10.47
N SER A 110 -5.49 -0.09 10.53
CA SER A 110 -5.55 0.87 9.41
C SER A 110 -4.80 0.36 8.18
N GLU A 111 -3.59 -0.20 8.36
CA GLU A 111 -2.81 -0.81 7.26
C GLU A 111 -3.59 -1.95 6.58
N VAL A 112 -4.22 -2.81 7.35
CA VAL A 112 -5.06 -3.91 6.84
C VAL A 112 -6.29 -3.37 6.11
N ALA A 113 -7.00 -2.40 6.69
CA ALA A 113 -8.18 -1.81 6.07
C ALA A 113 -7.86 -1.13 4.73
N VAL A 114 -6.75 -0.38 4.68
CA VAL A 114 -6.27 0.29 3.45
C VAL A 114 -5.82 -0.72 2.41
N HIS A 115 -5.18 -1.82 2.82
CA HIS A 115 -4.87 -2.92 1.92
C HIS A 115 -6.13 -3.50 1.26
N TRP A 116 -7.17 -3.81 2.04
CA TRP A 116 -8.42 -4.36 1.50
C TRP A 116 -9.21 -3.34 0.68
N LEU A 117 -9.18 -2.06 1.04
CA LEU A 117 -9.75 -0.98 0.24
C LEU A 117 -9.09 -0.95 -1.14
N ASN A 118 -7.75 -1.01 -1.18
CA ASN A 118 -7.00 -1.09 -2.44
C ASN A 118 -7.32 -2.36 -3.21
N ALA A 119 -7.35 -3.52 -2.55
CA ALA A 119 -7.64 -4.80 -3.19
C ALA A 119 -9.04 -4.84 -3.82
N LEU A 120 -10.06 -4.32 -3.12
CA LEU A 120 -11.41 -4.23 -3.65
C LEU A 120 -11.49 -3.26 -4.84
N GLY A 121 -10.82 -2.11 -4.75
CA GLY A 121 -10.72 -1.17 -5.86
C GLY A 121 -10.04 -1.78 -7.09
N VAL A 122 -8.94 -2.52 -6.88
CA VAL A 122 -8.23 -3.28 -7.91
C VAL A 122 -9.14 -4.33 -8.55
N ILE A 123 -9.84 -5.14 -7.75
CA ILE A 123 -10.74 -6.18 -8.28
C ILE A 123 -11.81 -5.55 -9.17
N LEU A 124 -12.44 -4.46 -8.70
CA LEU A 124 -13.46 -3.76 -9.45
C LEU A 124 -12.92 -3.16 -10.76
N CYS A 125 -11.75 -2.51 -10.71
CA CYS A 125 -11.07 -1.97 -11.88
C CYS A 125 -10.66 -3.06 -12.88
N LEU A 126 -10.13 -4.20 -12.41
CA LEU A 126 -9.71 -5.29 -13.28
C LEU A 126 -10.91 -5.92 -13.99
N ILE A 127 -11.99 -6.23 -13.26
CA ILE A 127 -13.20 -6.79 -13.86
C ILE A 127 -13.76 -5.85 -14.92
N THR A 128 -13.89 -4.56 -14.61
CA THR A 128 -14.38 -3.56 -15.56
C THR A 128 -13.41 -3.32 -16.71
N ALA A 129 -12.10 -3.36 -16.48
CA ALA A 129 -11.09 -3.27 -17.55
C ALA A 129 -11.17 -4.46 -18.51
N MET A 130 -11.37 -5.68 -18.02
CA MET A 130 -11.57 -6.86 -18.87
C MET A 130 -12.79 -6.72 -19.77
N TRP A 131 -13.85 -6.07 -19.29
CA TRP A 131 -15.01 -5.75 -20.12
C TRP A 131 -14.74 -4.62 -21.13
N LEU A 132 -14.02 -3.57 -20.73
CA LEU A 132 -13.68 -2.44 -21.60
C LEU A 132 -12.70 -2.85 -22.71
N LEU A 133 -11.74 -3.71 -22.40
CA LEU A 133 -10.80 -4.33 -23.34
C LEU A 133 -11.43 -5.48 -24.15
N ARG A 134 -12.71 -5.78 -23.92
CA ARG A 134 -13.48 -6.81 -24.63
C ARG A 134 -12.89 -8.22 -24.54
N TRP A 135 -12.21 -8.54 -23.44
CA TRP A 135 -11.76 -9.91 -23.18
C TRP A 135 -12.94 -10.86 -22.94
N PHE A 136 -14.04 -10.32 -22.39
CA PHE A 136 -15.32 -11.00 -22.23
C PHE A 136 -16.47 -10.09 -22.67
N GLY A 137 -17.65 -10.69 -22.86
CA GLY A 137 -18.88 -9.95 -23.06
C GLY A 137 -19.19 -9.04 -21.88
N ARG A 138 -19.62 -7.81 -22.15
CA ARG A 138 -19.91 -6.82 -21.11
C ARG A 138 -21.37 -6.94 -20.66
N PRO A 139 -21.64 -7.17 -19.36
CA PRO A 139 -23.00 -7.40 -18.86
C PRO A 139 -23.80 -6.11 -18.66
N PHE A 140 -23.13 -4.95 -18.62
CA PHE A 140 -23.75 -3.65 -18.36
C PHE A 140 -23.59 -2.67 -19.52
N SER A 141 -24.27 -1.52 -19.43
CA SER A 141 -24.06 -0.39 -20.33
C SER A 141 -22.63 0.16 -20.21
N LEU A 142 -22.20 0.95 -21.21
CA LEU A 142 -20.87 1.58 -21.19
C LEU A 142 -20.75 2.54 -20.01
N GLU A 143 -21.78 3.35 -19.80
CA GLU A 143 -21.88 4.27 -18.68
C GLU A 143 -21.77 3.56 -17.33
N THR A 144 -22.57 2.51 -17.10
CA THR A 144 -22.51 1.73 -15.85
C THR A 144 -21.13 1.09 -15.65
N THR A 145 -20.50 0.61 -16.72
CA THR A 145 -19.16 0.01 -16.63
C THR A 145 -18.11 1.05 -16.22
N TYR A 146 -18.18 2.27 -16.76
CA TYR A 146 -17.30 3.37 -16.35
C TYR A 146 -17.58 3.84 -14.92
N ILE A 147 -18.84 3.91 -14.49
CA ILE A 147 -19.19 4.21 -13.09
C ILE A 147 -18.51 3.23 -12.14
N LEU A 148 -18.62 1.92 -12.42
CA LEU A 148 -17.97 0.88 -11.63
C LEU A 148 -16.44 1.01 -11.67
N HIS A 149 -15.87 1.25 -12.85
CA HIS A 149 -14.42 1.43 -13.00
C HIS A 149 -13.91 2.63 -12.19
N PHE A 150 -14.62 3.76 -12.24
CA PHE A 150 -14.28 4.95 -11.48
C PHE A 150 -14.49 4.80 -9.98
N ALA A 151 -15.51 4.06 -9.54
CA ALA A 151 -15.65 3.72 -8.13
C ALA A 151 -14.41 2.94 -7.63
N GLY A 152 -13.96 1.94 -8.39
CA GLY A 152 -12.73 1.20 -8.08
C GLY A 152 -11.49 2.10 -8.11
N ALA A 153 -11.37 2.97 -9.12
CA ALA A 153 -10.25 3.90 -9.25
C ALA A 153 -10.20 4.90 -8.09
N GLY A 154 -11.36 5.40 -7.64
CA GLY A 154 -11.47 6.28 -6.47
C GLY A 154 -10.98 5.59 -5.19
N MET A 155 -11.34 4.32 -4.99
CA MET A 155 -10.84 3.53 -3.85
C MET A 155 -9.33 3.32 -3.90
N ILE A 156 -8.77 3.00 -5.08
CA ILE A 156 -7.32 2.87 -5.27
C ILE A 156 -6.62 4.20 -4.97
N VAL A 157 -7.12 5.32 -5.52
CA VAL A 157 -6.53 6.65 -5.29
C VAL A 157 -6.57 7.01 -3.81
N ALA A 158 -7.68 6.74 -3.12
CA ALA A 158 -7.78 6.94 -1.68
C ALA A 158 -6.75 6.08 -0.93
N ALA A 159 -6.68 4.78 -1.22
CA ALA A 159 -5.78 3.85 -0.55
C ALA A 159 -4.29 4.19 -0.79
N VAL A 160 -3.92 4.50 -2.03
CA VAL A 160 -2.55 4.90 -2.40
C VAL A 160 -2.17 6.22 -1.74
N THR A 161 -3.07 7.20 -1.75
CA THR A 161 -2.81 8.50 -1.10
C THR A 161 -2.63 8.32 0.40
N HIS A 162 -3.52 7.56 1.04
CA HIS A 162 -3.40 7.22 2.45
C HIS A 162 -2.07 6.53 2.74
N HIS A 163 -1.76 5.42 2.05
CA HIS A 163 -0.54 4.63 2.24
C HIS A 163 0.72 5.49 2.14
N ILE A 164 0.83 6.31 1.10
CA ILE A 164 1.99 7.19 0.89
C ILE A 164 2.13 8.18 2.06
N VAL A 165 1.04 8.86 2.45
CA VAL A 165 1.08 9.86 3.52
C VAL A 165 1.40 9.20 4.86
N TYR A 166 0.73 8.09 5.16
CA TYR A 166 0.89 7.33 6.39
C TYR A 166 2.33 6.84 6.58
N GLU A 167 2.92 6.19 5.56
CA GLU A 167 4.30 5.71 5.62
C GLU A 167 5.31 6.86 5.70
N ARG A 168 5.13 7.93 4.90
CA ARG A 168 6.07 9.06 4.86
C ARG A 168 6.12 9.83 6.16
N VAL A 169 4.96 10.14 6.75
CA VAL A 169 4.88 10.83 8.05
C VAL A 169 5.30 9.90 9.18
N GLY A 170 5.07 8.59 9.02
CA GLY A 170 5.46 7.61 10.01
C GLY A 170 6.94 7.22 10.03
N GLY A 171 7.73 7.62 9.02
CA GLY A 171 9.09 7.11 8.82
C GLY A 171 9.12 5.63 8.40
N GLY A 172 7.96 5.07 8.03
CA GLY A 172 7.78 3.72 7.53
C GLY A 172 8.53 3.55 6.21
N THR A 173 9.67 2.89 6.29
CA THR A 173 10.56 2.67 5.14
C THR A 173 11.00 1.21 5.04
N GLY A 174 10.40 0.34 5.86
CA GLY A 174 10.78 -1.07 5.98
C GLY A 174 10.53 -1.88 4.71
N LEU A 175 9.59 -1.47 3.87
CA LEU A 175 9.25 -2.13 2.60
C LEU A 175 10.10 -1.64 1.41
N ILE A 176 10.80 -0.51 1.55
CA ILE A 176 11.63 0.06 0.48
C ILE A 176 12.96 -0.69 0.46
N PRO A 177 13.36 -1.33 -0.65
CA PRO A 177 14.69 -1.92 -0.75
C PRO A 177 15.76 -0.82 -0.71
N ARG A 178 16.77 -0.99 0.13
CA ARG A 178 17.82 0.02 0.36
C ARG A 178 19.19 -0.43 -0.09
N ARG A 179 19.42 -1.73 -0.16
CA ARG A 179 20.75 -2.30 -0.38
C ARG A 179 20.70 -3.31 -1.53
N ARG A 180 21.80 -3.42 -2.27
CA ARG A 180 21.99 -4.51 -3.25
C ARG A 180 21.87 -5.90 -2.62
N ALA A 181 22.13 -6.00 -1.31
CA ALA A 181 21.89 -7.20 -0.53
C ALA A 181 20.41 -7.62 -0.54
N ASP A 182 19.46 -6.68 -0.52
CA ASP A 182 18.03 -7.00 -0.55
C ASP A 182 17.67 -7.75 -1.85
N VAL A 183 18.25 -7.35 -2.99
CA VAL A 183 18.03 -8.02 -4.29
C VAL A 183 18.61 -9.43 -4.29
N LYS A 184 19.84 -9.60 -3.78
CA LYS A 184 20.46 -10.92 -3.67
C LYS A 184 19.69 -11.84 -2.73
N ASN A 185 19.20 -11.30 -1.61
CA ASN A 185 18.41 -12.04 -0.64
C ASN A 185 17.04 -12.40 -1.19
N ALA A 186 16.40 -11.53 -1.96
CA ALA A 186 15.14 -11.86 -2.65
C ALA A 186 15.34 -13.00 -3.66
N LEU A 187 16.40 -12.95 -4.47
CA LEU A 187 16.75 -14.04 -5.39
C LEU A 187 17.06 -15.33 -4.64
N ALA A 188 17.78 -15.24 -3.51
CA ALA A 188 18.08 -16.40 -2.68
C ALA A 188 16.81 -16.99 -2.06
N GLU A 189 15.88 -16.17 -1.55
CA GLU A 189 14.57 -16.62 -1.03
C GLU A 189 13.73 -17.30 -2.12
N VAL A 190 13.67 -16.72 -3.34
CA VAL A 190 12.98 -17.33 -4.49
C VAL A 190 13.57 -18.70 -4.83
N VAL A 191 14.89 -18.80 -4.89
CA VAL A 191 15.56 -20.09 -5.10
C VAL A 191 15.31 -21.04 -3.92
N GLY A 192 15.14 -20.52 -2.70
CA GLY A 192 14.82 -21.30 -1.52
C GLY A 192 13.48 -22.04 -1.60
N TYR A 193 12.51 -21.50 -2.34
CA TYR A 193 11.25 -22.18 -2.62
C TYR A 193 11.40 -23.52 -3.36
N THR A 194 12.54 -23.77 -4.01
CA THR A 194 12.86 -25.08 -4.62
C THR A 194 13.25 -26.15 -3.59
N GLY A 195 13.54 -25.77 -2.34
CA GLY A 195 14.08 -26.69 -1.33
C GLY A 195 15.56 -27.02 -1.54
N VAL A 196 16.34 -26.09 -2.11
CA VAL A 196 17.79 -26.27 -2.32
C VAL A 196 18.62 -25.96 -1.08
N TYR A 197 18.18 -25.07 -0.18
CA TYR A 197 18.95 -24.79 1.04
C TYR A 197 18.69 -25.84 2.11
N ARG A 198 19.75 -26.23 2.83
CA ARG A 198 19.64 -27.24 3.90
C ARG A 198 18.80 -26.67 5.04
N GLY A 199 17.80 -27.43 5.50
CA GLY A 199 16.90 -26.99 6.58
C GLY A 199 15.75 -26.10 6.10
N SER A 200 15.74 -25.70 4.82
CA SER A 200 14.62 -24.99 4.21
C SER A 200 13.81 -25.98 3.37
N ARG A 201 12.58 -26.25 3.81
CA ARG A 201 11.61 -27.01 3.02
C ARG A 201 11.11 -26.13 1.88
N GLY A 202 11.07 -26.67 0.66
CA GLY A 202 10.51 -25.98 -0.51
C GLY A 202 9.00 -25.77 -0.42
N VAL A 203 8.39 -25.23 -1.47
CA VAL A 203 6.96 -24.81 -1.52
C VAL A 203 5.97 -25.85 -1.00
N PHE A 204 6.25 -27.14 -1.21
CA PHE A 204 5.38 -28.25 -0.79
C PHE A 204 5.99 -29.12 0.33
N GLY A 205 6.90 -28.56 1.14
CA GLY A 205 7.60 -29.36 2.15
C GLY A 205 8.76 -30.18 1.58
N ILE A 206 8.92 -30.21 0.25
CA ILE A 206 9.88 -31.04 -0.47
C ILE A 206 11.27 -30.42 -0.36
N GLN A 207 12.26 -31.25 -0.02
CA GLN A 207 13.67 -30.90 -0.04
C GLN A 207 14.34 -31.63 -1.22
N LEU A 208 15.15 -30.92 -2.00
CA LEU A 208 15.85 -31.53 -3.13
C LEU A 208 16.81 -32.66 -2.68
N PRO A 209 16.91 -33.74 -3.47
CA PRO A 209 17.86 -34.83 -3.21
C PRO A 209 19.29 -34.31 -3.09
N VAL A 210 20.09 -34.95 -2.23
CA VAL A 210 21.47 -34.54 -1.93
C VAL A 210 22.33 -34.42 -3.21
N ALA A 211 22.09 -35.30 -4.19
CA ALA A 211 22.78 -35.34 -5.47
C ALA A 211 22.61 -34.05 -6.29
N VAL A 212 21.43 -33.43 -6.27
CA VAL A 212 21.15 -32.16 -6.96
C VAL A 212 21.47 -30.97 -6.05
N ARG A 213 21.16 -31.12 -4.76
CA ARG A 213 21.29 -30.06 -3.77
C ARG A 213 22.74 -29.60 -3.56
N ARG A 214 23.68 -30.53 -3.38
CA ARG A 214 25.11 -30.20 -3.15
C ARG A 214 25.78 -29.44 -4.31
N PRO A 215 25.64 -29.85 -5.58
CA PRO A 215 26.20 -29.08 -6.69
C PRO A 215 25.49 -27.73 -6.83
N ALA A 216 24.16 -27.67 -6.71
CA ALA A 216 23.42 -26.40 -6.77
C ALA A 216 23.86 -25.43 -5.66
N GLN A 217 24.00 -25.88 -4.42
CA GLN A 217 24.50 -25.07 -3.31
C GLN A 217 25.92 -24.54 -3.54
N ARG A 218 26.80 -25.33 -4.19
CA ARG A 218 28.15 -24.87 -4.55
C ARG A 218 28.09 -23.69 -5.53
N VAL A 219 27.23 -23.78 -6.55
CA VAL A 219 27.03 -22.68 -7.52
C VAL A 219 26.42 -21.46 -6.83
N LEU A 220 25.36 -21.63 -6.04
CA LEU A 220 24.68 -20.54 -5.33
C LEU A 220 25.63 -19.81 -4.36
N ARG A 221 26.49 -20.55 -3.63
CA ARG A 221 27.52 -19.96 -2.76
C ARG A 221 28.54 -19.15 -3.55
N ARG A 222 28.98 -19.62 -4.73
CA ARG A 222 29.88 -18.84 -5.61
C ARG A 222 29.23 -17.54 -6.07
N LEU A 223 27.92 -17.57 -6.36
CA LEU A 223 27.13 -16.40 -6.73
C LEU A 223 26.75 -15.50 -5.53
N LYS A 224 27.12 -15.87 -4.30
CA LYS A 224 26.70 -15.21 -3.06
C LYS A 224 25.17 -15.08 -2.94
N LEU A 225 24.44 -16.11 -3.39
CA LEU A 225 23.01 -16.28 -3.22
C LEU A 225 22.78 -17.23 -2.05
N VAL A 226 22.82 -16.68 -0.83
CA VAL A 226 22.51 -17.40 0.40
C VAL A 226 21.51 -16.52 1.15
N PRO A 227 20.36 -17.05 1.59
CA PRO A 227 19.36 -16.24 2.25
C PRO A 227 19.85 -15.82 3.63
N ASP A 228 19.86 -14.51 3.88
CA ASP A 228 20.10 -13.95 5.21
C ASP A 228 18.86 -14.14 6.11
N PRO A 229 19.02 -14.13 7.44
CA PRO A 229 17.90 -14.13 8.37
C PRO A 229 16.92 -12.98 8.07
N SER A 230 15.62 -13.28 8.02
CA SER A 230 14.61 -12.31 7.63
C SER A 230 14.21 -11.39 8.80
N GLY A 231 14.02 -10.10 8.50
CA GLY A 231 13.42 -9.11 9.40
C GLY A 231 11.90 -9.09 9.32
N LYS A 232 11.25 -7.97 9.70
CA LYS A 232 9.78 -7.84 9.68
C LYS A 232 9.20 -8.20 8.31
N TYR A 233 9.85 -7.73 7.25
CA TYR A 233 9.49 -8.01 5.87
C TYR A 233 10.59 -8.82 5.19
N LEU A 234 10.19 -9.85 4.45
CA LEU A 234 11.05 -10.71 3.63
C LEU A 234 11.73 -9.90 2.52
N ALA A 235 12.89 -10.33 2.04
CA ALA A 235 13.55 -9.64 0.94
C ALA A 235 12.70 -9.71 -0.35
N THR A 236 12.03 -10.84 -0.57
CA THR A 236 11.04 -11.05 -1.63
C THR A 236 9.85 -10.10 -1.49
N GLU A 237 9.36 -9.87 -0.27
CA GLU A 237 8.28 -8.91 -0.02
C GLU A 237 8.70 -7.48 -0.41
N LYS A 238 9.94 -7.07 -0.14
CA LYS A 238 10.44 -5.72 -0.49
C LYS A 238 10.70 -5.56 -1.98
N VAL A 239 11.49 -6.47 -2.56
CA VAL A 239 12.04 -6.32 -3.91
C VAL A 239 11.08 -6.83 -4.98
N LEU A 240 10.51 -8.00 -4.77
CA LEU A 240 9.69 -8.66 -5.81
C LEU A 240 8.21 -8.36 -5.66
N SER A 241 7.71 -8.15 -4.44
CA SER A 241 6.31 -7.79 -4.20
C SER A 241 6.10 -6.28 -4.19
N TYR A 242 6.51 -5.59 -3.12
CA TYR A 242 6.20 -4.18 -2.89
C TYR A 242 6.67 -3.26 -4.02
N THR A 243 7.89 -3.46 -4.51
CA THR A 243 8.44 -2.63 -5.60
C THR A 243 7.66 -2.82 -6.90
N VAL A 244 7.37 -4.06 -7.28
CA VAL A 244 6.61 -4.37 -8.51
C VAL A 244 5.18 -3.83 -8.39
N TRP A 245 4.52 -4.04 -7.26
CA TRP A 245 3.20 -3.47 -6.99
C TRP A 245 3.20 -1.94 -7.08
N THR A 246 4.19 -1.30 -6.45
CA THR A 246 4.29 0.17 -6.44
C THR A 246 4.50 0.72 -7.86
N LEU A 247 5.34 0.08 -8.67
CA LEU A 247 5.57 0.50 -10.05
C LEU A 247 4.34 0.30 -10.92
N LEU A 248 3.73 -0.89 -10.90
CA LEU A 248 2.55 -1.19 -11.72
C LEU A 248 1.36 -0.32 -11.31
N LEU A 249 1.07 -0.22 -10.01
CA LEU A 249 -0.02 0.60 -9.50
C LEU A 249 0.25 2.08 -9.74
N GLY A 250 1.50 2.52 -9.61
CA GLY A 250 1.93 3.88 -9.93
C GLY A 250 1.66 4.22 -11.41
N VAL A 251 2.04 3.35 -12.34
CA VAL A 251 1.74 3.53 -13.77
C VAL A 251 0.23 3.59 -14.00
N ILE A 252 -0.56 2.65 -13.45
CA ILE A 252 -2.02 2.63 -13.60
C ILE A 252 -2.68 3.89 -13.05
N VAL A 253 -2.30 4.31 -11.84
CA VAL A 253 -2.87 5.51 -11.21
C VAL A 253 -2.50 6.75 -12.01
N ILE A 254 -1.22 6.97 -12.32
CA ILE A 254 -0.77 8.15 -13.07
C ILE A 254 -1.46 8.21 -14.43
N THR A 255 -1.47 7.11 -15.18
CA THR A 255 -2.10 7.08 -16.50
C THR A 255 -3.63 7.24 -16.41
N GLY A 256 -4.27 6.63 -15.43
CA GLY A 256 -5.71 6.79 -15.16
C GLY A 256 -6.09 8.23 -14.80
N VAL A 257 -5.25 8.92 -14.01
CA VAL A 257 -5.42 10.34 -13.72
C VAL A 257 -5.28 11.18 -14.99
N ILE A 258 -4.26 10.96 -15.83
CA ILE A 258 -4.09 11.69 -17.10
C ILE A 258 -5.29 11.49 -18.02
N LYS A 259 -5.79 10.25 -18.17
CA LYS A 259 -6.99 9.95 -18.97
C LYS A 259 -8.22 10.67 -18.42
N THR A 260 -8.39 10.70 -17.10
CA THR A 260 -9.48 11.40 -16.42
C THR A 260 -9.37 12.93 -16.54
N LEU A 261 -8.16 13.49 -16.53
CA LEU A 261 -7.96 14.94 -16.68
C LEU A 261 -8.32 15.44 -18.08
N ASN A 262 -8.33 14.56 -19.08
CA ASN A 262 -8.74 14.90 -20.44
C ASN A 262 -10.19 15.40 -20.56
N TYR A 263 -11.05 15.09 -19.58
CA TYR A 263 -12.42 15.60 -19.53
C TYR A 263 -12.49 17.05 -19.01
N LEU A 264 -11.43 17.52 -18.35
CA LEU A 264 -11.35 18.88 -17.82
C LEU A 264 -10.49 19.79 -18.70
N PHE A 265 -9.42 19.21 -19.26
CA PHE A 265 -8.39 19.91 -20.02
C PHE A 265 -8.14 19.21 -21.36
N SER A 266 -7.78 19.98 -22.38
CA SER A 266 -7.39 19.42 -23.67
C SER A 266 -5.99 18.82 -23.60
N ILE A 267 -5.88 17.50 -23.42
CA ILE A 267 -4.59 16.80 -23.39
C ILE A 267 -4.14 16.49 -24.82
N PRO A 268 -2.86 16.70 -25.19
CA PRO A 268 -2.36 16.37 -26.53
C PRO A 268 -2.61 14.91 -26.91
N GLY A 269 -3.07 14.67 -28.13
CA GLY A 269 -3.45 13.32 -28.59
C GLY A 269 -2.34 12.27 -28.46
N GLY A 270 -1.08 12.64 -28.75
CA GLY A 270 0.07 11.75 -28.59
C GLY A 270 0.28 11.31 -27.14
N LEU A 271 0.08 12.22 -26.17
CA LEU A 271 0.18 11.89 -24.75
C LEU A 271 -0.97 10.96 -24.33
N LEU A 272 -2.20 11.20 -24.80
CA LEU A 272 -3.34 10.31 -24.51
C LEU A 272 -3.15 8.90 -25.09
N GLN A 273 -2.57 8.80 -26.28
CA GLN A 273 -2.27 7.52 -26.92
C GLN A 273 -1.28 6.71 -26.09
N TRP A 274 -0.14 7.30 -25.73
CA TRP A 274 0.85 6.65 -24.87
C TRP A 274 0.31 6.30 -23.49
N THR A 275 -0.47 7.22 -22.91
CA THR A 275 -1.12 7.01 -21.62
C THR A 275 -2.09 5.82 -21.69
N THR A 276 -2.88 5.71 -22.76
CA THR A 276 -3.79 4.57 -22.96
C THR A 276 -3.03 3.28 -23.14
N PHE A 277 -2.02 3.26 -24.01
CA PHE A 277 -1.17 2.09 -24.23
C PHE A 277 -0.52 1.60 -22.93
N LEU A 278 0.09 2.50 -22.15
CA LEU A 278 0.73 2.15 -20.89
C LEU A 278 -0.27 1.69 -19.83
N HIS A 279 -1.46 2.30 -19.76
CA HIS A 279 -2.51 1.88 -18.84
C HIS A 279 -2.94 0.45 -19.14
N ASP A 280 -3.27 0.16 -20.40
CA ASP A 280 -3.78 -1.15 -20.83
C ASP A 280 -2.71 -2.24 -20.69
N GLN A 281 -1.47 -1.94 -21.04
CA GLN A 281 -0.35 -2.86 -20.87
C GLN A 281 -0.02 -3.12 -19.39
N ALA A 282 -0.07 -2.08 -18.56
CA ALA A 282 0.09 -2.23 -17.12
C ALA A 282 -1.02 -3.10 -16.52
N THR A 283 -2.28 -2.98 -16.98
CA THR A 283 -3.38 -3.86 -16.57
C THR A 283 -3.07 -5.33 -16.83
N ILE A 284 -2.54 -5.68 -18.00
CA ILE A 284 -2.15 -7.07 -18.33
C ILE A 284 -1.10 -7.59 -17.34
N PHE A 285 -0.04 -6.83 -17.12
CA PHE A 285 1.00 -7.20 -16.16
C PHE A 285 0.46 -7.28 -14.72
N PHE A 286 -0.48 -6.40 -14.38
CA PHE A 286 -1.14 -6.39 -13.08
C PHE A 286 -1.94 -7.68 -12.84
N VAL A 287 -2.68 -8.18 -13.84
CA VAL A 287 -3.42 -9.45 -13.76
C VAL A 287 -2.46 -10.62 -13.52
N VAL A 288 -1.38 -10.70 -14.30
CA VAL A 288 -0.37 -11.76 -14.13
C VAL A 288 0.24 -11.70 -12.73
N PHE A 289 0.62 -10.50 -12.28
CA PHE A 289 1.25 -10.32 -10.99
C PHE A 289 0.29 -10.57 -9.82
N LEU A 290 -0.98 -10.21 -9.96
CA LEU A 290 -2.04 -10.56 -9.01
C LEU A 290 -2.19 -12.07 -8.88
N GLY A 291 -2.16 -12.80 -10.00
CA GLY A 291 -2.16 -14.26 -10.01
C GLY A 291 -0.98 -14.86 -9.23
N ILE A 292 0.23 -14.33 -9.43
CA ILE A 292 1.43 -14.73 -8.68
C ILE A 292 1.27 -14.43 -7.19
N HIS A 293 0.78 -13.23 -6.85
CA HIS A 293 0.59 -12.80 -5.47
C HIS A 293 -0.41 -13.69 -4.72
N VAL A 294 -1.61 -13.90 -5.29
CA VAL A 294 -2.64 -14.76 -4.68
C VAL A 294 -2.18 -16.22 -4.67
N GLY A 295 -1.57 -16.70 -5.76
CA GLY A 295 -1.03 -18.06 -5.86
C GLY A 295 0.02 -18.34 -4.79
N ALA A 296 0.94 -17.40 -4.55
CA ALA A 296 1.95 -17.51 -3.50
C ALA A 296 1.36 -17.56 -2.09
N LEU A 297 0.17 -16.99 -1.86
CA LEU A 297 -0.51 -17.01 -0.57
C LEU A 297 -1.36 -18.27 -0.39
N VAL A 298 -2.07 -18.71 -1.43
CA VAL A 298 -3.01 -19.84 -1.34
C VAL A 298 -2.29 -21.18 -1.50
N LEU A 299 -1.35 -21.28 -2.45
CA LEU A 299 -0.70 -22.54 -2.82
C LEU A 299 0.52 -22.88 -1.96
N VAL A 300 1.02 -21.93 -1.15
CA VAL A 300 2.22 -22.12 -0.31
C VAL A 300 1.81 -22.12 1.17
N PRO A 301 1.67 -23.29 1.82
CA PRO A 301 1.21 -23.39 3.20
C PRO A 301 2.04 -22.61 4.21
N ARG A 302 3.34 -22.44 3.92
CA ARG A 302 4.27 -21.62 4.70
C ARG A 302 3.81 -20.17 4.86
N ASN A 303 3.04 -19.65 3.91
CA ASN A 303 2.59 -18.25 3.88
C ASN A 303 1.20 -18.06 4.51
N TRP A 304 0.48 -19.13 4.85
CA TRP A 304 -0.88 -19.02 5.41
C TRP A 304 -0.98 -18.19 6.70
N PRO A 305 -0.01 -18.25 7.64
CA PRO A 305 -0.02 -17.36 8.80
C PRO A 305 0.07 -15.86 8.42
N LEU A 306 0.77 -15.54 7.32
CA LEU A 306 0.83 -14.17 6.79
C LEU A 306 -0.51 -13.76 6.18
N LEU A 307 -1.16 -14.66 5.41
CA LEU A 307 -2.50 -14.42 4.89
C LEU A 307 -3.52 -14.18 6.01
N LYS A 308 -3.50 -15.01 7.06
CA LYS A 308 -4.36 -14.82 8.24
C LYS A 308 -4.15 -13.45 8.88
N SER A 309 -2.90 -12.97 8.94
CA SER A 309 -2.58 -11.66 9.51
C SER A 309 -3.18 -10.48 8.73
N MET A 310 -3.53 -10.66 7.45
CA MET A 310 -4.29 -9.66 6.68
C MET A 310 -5.75 -9.55 7.13
N PHE A 311 -6.23 -10.41 8.03
CA PHE A 311 -7.57 -10.32 8.60
C PHE A 311 -7.53 -10.10 10.11
N THR A 312 -6.49 -10.59 10.78
CA THR A 312 -6.38 -10.57 12.24
C THR A 312 -5.35 -9.60 12.79
N THR A 313 -4.52 -9.00 11.93
CA THR A 313 -3.35 -8.16 12.25
C THR A 313 -2.20 -8.86 12.99
N ARG A 314 -2.35 -10.14 13.35
CA ARG A 314 -1.47 -10.86 14.28
C ARG A 314 -0.90 -12.14 13.68
N ILE A 315 0.29 -12.51 14.12
CA ILE A 315 0.92 -13.81 13.86
C ILE A 315 1.40 -14.46 15.16
N SER A 316 1.52 -15.79 15.20
CA SER A 316 2.06 -16.48 16.38
C SER A 316 3.55 -16.20 16.56
N ARG A 317 4.01 -16.06 17.80
CA ARG A 317 5.42 -15.88 18.16
C ARG A 317 6.28 -17.06 17.69
N ALA A 318 5.77 -18.29 17.77
CA ALA A 318 6.47 -19.49 17.27
C ALA A 318 6.79 -19.38 15.76
N TYR A 319 5.79 -19.02 14.95
CA TYR A 319 6.00 -18.74 13.52
C TYR A 319 7.01 -17.61 13.29
N ALA A 320 6.89 -16.51 14.03
CA ALA A 320 7.79 -15.37 13.89
C ALA A 320 9.25 -15.73 14.23
N ARG A 321 9.49 -16.55 15.26
CA ARG A 321 10.84 -17.02 15.60
C ARG A 321 11.46 -17.87 14.49
N ASP A 322 10.66 -18.73 13.87
CA ASP A 322 11.14 -19.64 12.82
C ASP A 322 11.35 -18.93 11.47
N HIS A 323 10.51 -17.93 11.15
CA HIS A 323 10.47 -17.31 9.81
C HIS A 323 10.99 -15.88 9.74
N LEU A 324 10.97 -15.14 10.86
CA LEU A 324 11.30 -13.71 10.95
C LEU A 324 12.23 -13.44 12.16
N PRO A 325 13.36 -14.15 12.29
CA PRO A 325 14.18 -14.15 13.50
C PRO A 325 14.73 -12.77 13.86
N LEU A 326 14.98 -11.88 12.88
CA LEU A 326 15.47 -10.52 13.16
C LEU A 326 14.36 -9.55 13.57
N TRP A 327 13.10 -9.97 13.55
CA TRP A 327 11.96 -9.14 13.94
C TRP A 327 11.48 -9.40 15.37
N VAL A 328 11.67 -10.62 15.87
CA VAL A 328 11.22 -10.97 17.23
C VAL A 328 12.12 -10.26 18.24
N PRO A 329 11.57 -9.45 19.18
CA PRO A 329 12.36 -8.89 20.27
C PRO A 329 13.01 -10.01 21.07
N GLU A 330 14.27 -9.83 21.49
CA GLU A 330 14.88 -10.69 22.50
C GLU A 330 13.97 -10.70 23.75
N GLU A 331 13.79 -11.88 24.34
CA GLU A 331 13.05 -11.98 25.60
C GLU A 331 13.84 -11.19 26.63
N ASP A 332 13.26 -10.11 27.17
CA ASP A 332 13.81 -9.45 28.36
C ASP A 332 13.94 -10.55 29.43
N GLY A 333 15.19 -10.91 29.74
CA GLY A 333 15.52 -11.86 30.79
C GLY A 333 15.15 -11.27 32.15
N SER A 334 13.89 -11.37 32.53
CA SER A 334 13.41 -11.13 33.89
C SER A 334 12.42 -12.21 34.28
N GLU A 335 12.96 -13.37 34.66
CA GLU A 335 12.59 -14.10 35.87
C GLU A 335 13.67 -15.17 36.12
N GLY A 336 14.88 -14.68 36.47
CA GLY A 336 15.84 -15.47 37.22
C GLY A 336 15.24 -15.78 38.58
N GLY A 337 15.24 -17.08 38.92
CA GLY A 337 14.55 -17.62 40.08
C GLY A 337 14.88 -16.92 41.40
N GLN A 338 13.83 -16.52 42.10
CA GLN A 338 13.85 -16.59 43.56
C GLN A 338 13.28 -17.96 43.92
N SER A 339 14.19 -18.89 44.17
CA SER A 339 13.92 -20.08 44.97
C SER A 339 13.64 -19.63 46.41
N SER A 340 12.39 -19.32 46.72
CA SER A 340 11.89 -19.43 48.10
C SER A 340 11.35 -20.85 48.28
N THR A 341 12.19 -21.72 48.81
CA THR A 341 11.77 -22.97 49.44
C THR A 341 11.76 -22.74 50.96
N PRO A 342 10.95 -23.52 51.68
CA PRO A 342 9.83 -23.09 52.52
C PRO A 342 10.20 -22.36 53.81
#